data_AF-A0AA91T2H6-F1
#
_entry.id   AF-A0AA91T2H6-F1
#
_cell.length_a   1.000
_cell.length_b   1.000
_cell.length_c   1.000
_cell.angle_alpha   90.00
_cell.angle_beta   90.00
_cell.angle_gamma   90.00
#
_symmetry.space_group_name_H-M   'P 1'
#
loop_
_entity.id
_entity.type
_entity.pdbx_description
1 polymer ?
#
loop_
_entity_poly.entity_id
_entity_poly.type
_entity_poly.pdbx_seq_one_letter_code
_entity_poly.pdbx_strand_id
1 'polypeptide(L)'
;MGPRTNREILTGGKKYQQKQAKKFGVDEVVFDKESRQEYLTGFHKRKLERKKKAQQYYKEQERLAKIAERKETREEQQRTFEEQLKQLKEAKDLSIGFEDEKDGSGASEEVENDEWTGFDDEKSNESETSEDDTPVKGILQKKQVYKIDDPESLGDAVVDDETTVTVETLENPHALSLTQTTLEAVARANNVNLNKSEEILEKSITRANKYAVVCGVAKPKAKKKKFRYLTKSERHANNVKAKMSKLKSRKRD
;
A
#
# COMPACT_ATOMS: atom_id res chain seq x y z
N MET A 1 -1.41 10.55 -50.70
CA MET A 1 -2.60 9.90 -50.09
C MET A 1 -3.71 10.95 -50.04
N GLY A 2 -4.78 10.75 -50.80
CA GLY A 2 -5.90 11.70 -50.83
C GLY A 2 -6.72 11.71 -49.53
N PRO A 3 -7.54 12.75 -49.31
CA PRO A 3 -8.42 12.81 -48.14
C PRO A 3 -9.43 11.66 -48.19
N ARG A 4 -9.67 11.02 -47.04
CA ARG A 4 -10.64 9.92 -46.92
C ARG A 4 -12.03 10.43 -47.25
N THR A 5 -12.77 9.66 -48.03
CA THR A 5 -14.14 10.04 -48.39
C THR A 5 -15.07 9.98 -47.17
N ASN A 6 -16.12 10.82 -47.13
CA ASN A 6 -17.09 10.83 -46.03
C ASN A 6 -17.70 9.44 -45.77
N ARG A 7 -17.91 8.66 -46.84
CA ARG A 7 -18.38 7.27 -46.75
C ARG A 7 -17.37 6.37 -46.05
N GLU A 8 -16.07 6.52 -46.28
CA GLU A 8 -15.03 5.74 -45.59
C GLU A 8 -14.88 6.13 -44.12
N ILE A 9 -15.06 7.41 -43.79
CA ILE A 9 -15.05 7.89 -42.40
C ILE A 9 -16.24 7.30 -41.64
N LEU A 10 -17.44 7.37 -42.23
CA LEU A 10 -18.68 6.86 -41.63
C LEU A 10 -18.73 5.32 -41.58
N THR A 11 -18.19 4.61 -42.58
CA THR A 11 -18.20 3.13 -42.63
C THR A 11 -16.95 2.47 -42.04
N GLY A 12 -15.94 3.26 -41.65
CA GLY A 12 -14.70 2.77 -41.06
C GLY A 12 -14.92 1.96 -39.78
N GLY A 13 -15.91 2.34 -38.97
CA GLY A 13 -16.30 1.60 -37.77
C GLY A 13 -16.74 0.16 -38.04
N LYS A 14 -17.52 -0.07 -39.11
CA LYS A 14 -17.99 -1.41 -39.49
C LYS A 14 -16.85 -2.31 -39.98
N LYS A 15 -15.93 -1.76 -40.78
CA LYS A 15 -14.71 -2.46 -41.22
C LYS A 15 -13.78 -2.77 -40.03
N TYR A 16 -13.67 -1.86 -39.07
CA TYR A 16 -12.90 -2.07 -37.84
C TYR A 16 -13.51 -3.19 -36.99
N GLN A 17 -14.82 -3.16 -36.75
CA GLN A 17 -15.53 -4.23 -36.03
C GLN A 17 -15.35 -5.59 -36.70
N GLN A 18 -15.47 -5.66 -38.03
CA GLN A 18 -15.22 -6.90 -38.78
C GLN A 18 -13.78 -7.40 -38.64
N LYS A 19 -12.78 -6.50 -38.67
CA LYS A 19 -11.38 -6.86 -38.44
C LYS A 19 -11.12 -7.32 -37.00
N GLN A 20 -11.72 -6.67 -36.00
CA GLN A 20 -11.57 -7.07 -34.60
C GLN A 20 -12.22 -8.42 -34.33
N ALA A 21 -13.41 -8.68 -34.91
CA ALA A 21 -14.06 -9.98 -34.81
C ALA A 21 -13.20 -11.12 -35.38
N LYS A 22 -12.47 -10.85 -36.48
CA LYS A 22 -11.57 -11.83 -37.11
C LYS A 22 -10.24 -12.03 -36.37
N LYS A 23 -9.81 -11.11 -35.48
CA LYS A 23 -8.54 -11.28 -34.73
C LYS A 23 -8.56 -12.47 -33.76
N PHE A 24 -9.73 -12.80 -33.23
CA PHE A 24 -9.91 -13.86 -32.24
C PHE A 24 -10.76 -15.03 -32.76
N GLY A 25 -11.30 -14.93 -33.97
CA GLY A 25 -12.03 -16.01 -34.63
C GLY A 25 -11.06 -16.95 -35.32
N VAL A 26 -11.16 -18.25 -35.01
CA VAL A 26 -10.47 -19.32 -35.74
C VAL A 26 -11.40 -19.78 -36.87
N ASP A 27 -10.85 -20.02 -38.06
CA ASP A 27 -11.64 -20.38 -39.25
C ASP A 27 -12.37 -21.73 -39.11
N GLU A 28 -11.79 -22.68 -38.36
CA GLU A 28 -12.43 -23.95 -38.00
C GLU A 28 -12.13 -24.35 -36.55
N VAL A 29 -13.08 -25.01 -35.89
CA VAL A 29 -12.91 -25.60 -34.56
C VAL A 29 -13.06 -27.11 -34.67
N VAL A 30 -11.93 -27.82 -34.66
CA VAL A 30 -11.90 -29.28 -34.70
C VAL A 30 -11.91 -29.83 -33.27
N PHE A 31 -12.80 -30.80 -33.01
CA PHE A 31 -12.89 -31.44 -31.70
C PHE A 31 -11.92 -32.62 -31.61
N ASP A 32 -10.76 -32.38 -31.03
CA ASP A 32 -9.78 -33.44 -30.78
C ASP A 32 -10.02 -34.11 -29.42
N LYS A 33 -10.25 -35.44 -29.44
CA LYS A 33 -10.59 -36.23 -28.24
C LYS A 33 -9.40 -36.33 -27.29
N GLU A 34 -8.18 -36.37 -27.81
CA GLU A 34 -6.96 -36.47 -27.00
C GLU A 34 -6.74 -35.16 -26.21
N SER A 35 -6.83 -34.01 -26.90
CA SER A 35 -6.80 -32.69 -26.25
C SER A 35 -7.87 -32.53 -25.16
N ARG A 36 -9.07 -33.08 -25.39
CA ARG A 36 -10.15 -33.09 -24.39
C ARG A 36 -9.76 -33.92 -23.17
N GLN A 37 -9.18 -35.10 -23.37
CA GLN A 37 -8.77 -35.97 -22.27
C GLN A 37 -7.64 -35.34 -21.44
N GLU A 38 -6.66 -34.72 -22.10
CA GLU A 38 -5.62 -33.94 -21.42
C GLU A 38 -6.21 -32.73 -20.67
N TYR A 39 -7.19 -32.05 -21.24
CA TYR A 39 -7.91 -30.99 -20.54
C TYR A 39 -8.71 -31.53 -19.36
N LEU A 40 -9.38 -32.67 -19.45
CA LEU A 40 -10.16 -33.18 -18.31
C LEU A 40 -9.27 -33.75 -17.20
N THR A 41 -8.09 -34.27 -17.50
CA THR A 41 -7.20 -34.89 -16.49
C THR A 41 -6.09 -33.94 -16.00
N GLY A 42 -5.66 -32.99 -16.83
CA GLY A 42 -4.54 -32.09 -16.58
C GLY A 42 -4.83 -30.86 -15.72
N PHE A 43 -5.76 -30.94 -14.75
CA PHE A 43 -6.14 -29.79 -13.92
C PHE A 43 -4.95 -29.13 -13.19
N HIS A 44 -3.99 -29.94 -12.71
CA HIS A 44 -2.80 -29.41 -12.05
C HIS A 44 -1.91 -28.63 -13.03
N LYS A 45 -1.70 -29.15 -14.25
CA LYS A 45 -0.95 -28.46 -15.31
C LYS A 45 -1.58 -27.11 -15.64
N ARG A 46 -2.90 -27.05 -15.86
CA ARG A 46 -3.62 -25.78 -16.07
C ARG A 46 -3.54 -24.83 -14.89
N LYS A 47 -3.59 -25.34 -13.66
CA LYS A 47 -3.43 -24.50 -12.46
C LYS A 47 -2.04 -23.86 -12.43
N LEU A 48 -0.99 -24.61 -12.75
CA LEU A 48 0.38 -24.09 -12.86
C LEU A 48 0.54 -23.10 -14.01
N GLU A 49 -0.02 -23.40 -15.19
CA GLU A 49 -0.01 -22.49 -16.33
C GLU A 49 -0.72 -21.16 -16.02
N ARG A 50 -1.88 -21.19 -15.36
CA ARG A 50 -2.55 -19.97 -14.92
C ARG A 50 -1.70 -19.14 -13.96
N LYS A 51 -1.04 -19.80 -13.01
CA LYS A 51 -0.10 -19.12 -12.09
C LYS A 51 1.07 -18.50 -12.85
N LYS A 52 1.69 -19.24 -13.78
CA LYS A 52 2.80 -18.75 -14.61
C LYS A 52 2.37 -17.59 -15.50
N LYS A 53 1.20 -17.67 -16.15
CA LYS A 53 0.64 -16.59 -16.97
C LYS A 53 0.36 -15.33 -16.15
N ALA A 54 -0.19 -15.48 -14.95
CA ALA A 54 -0.38 -14.36 -14.04
C ALA A 54 0.95 -13.71 -13.64
N GLN A 55 1.96 -14.52 -13.31
CA GLN A 55 3.31 -14.02 -13.03
C GLN A 55 3.94 -13.30 -14.22
N GLN A 56 3.81 -13.84 -15.43
CA GLN A 56 4.31 -13.21 -16.66
C GLN A 56 3.63 -11.86 -16.92
N TYR A 57 2.29 -11.81 -16.78
CA TYR A 57 1.54 -10.58 -16.93
C TYR A 57 1.99 -9.50 -15.95
N TYR A 58 2.18 -9.83 -14.66
CA TYR A 58 2.69 -8.86 -13.68
C TYR A 58 4.11 -8.38 -14.02
N LYS A 59 5.00 -9.28 -14.45
CA LYS A 59 6.35 -8.91 -14.89
C LYS A 59 6.34 -7.97 -16.11
N GLU A 60 5.44 -8.20 -17.06
CA GLU A 60 5.27 -7.33 -18.23
C GLU A 60 4.75 -5.95 -17.82
N GLN A 61 3.76 -5.89 -16.93
CA GLN A 61 3.25 -4.62 -16.42
C GLN A 61 4.32 -3.84 -15.64
N GLU A 62 5.08 -4.50 -14.78
CA GLU A 62 6.18 -3.88 -14.02
C GLU A 62 7.27 -3.35 -14.96
N ARG A 63 7.64 -4.12 -15.99
CA ARG A 63 8.59 -3.67 -17.01
C ARG A 63 8.09 -2.42 -17.73
N LEU A 64 6.82 -2.39 -18.13
CA LEU A 64 6.22 -1.24 -18.81
C LEU A 64 6.16 -0.01 -17.89
N ALA A 65 5.79 -0.20 -16.62
CA ALA A 65 5.77 0.87 -15.61
C ALA A 65 7.17 1.47 -15.40
N LYS A 66 8.20 0.63 -15.27
CA LYS A 66 9.58 1.09 -15.12
C LYS A 66 10.11 1.84 -16.35
N ILE A 67 9.67 1.44 -17.55
CA ILE A 67 10.01 2.16 -18.79
C ILE A 67 9.31 3.52 -18.82
N ALA A 68 8.05 3.59 -18.40
CA ALA A 68 7.29 4.84 -18.31
C ALA A 68 7.90 5.80 -17.29
N GLU A 69 8.21 5.32 -16.08
CA GLU A 69 8.87 6.10 -15.02
C GLU A 69 10.21 6.68 -15.50
N ARG A 70 11.06 5.86 -16.12
CA ARG A 70 12.33 6.33 -16.70
C ARG A 70 12.14 7.36 -17.80
N LYS A 71 11.03 7.31 -18.52
CA LYS A 71 10.71 8.29 -19.56
C LYS A 71 10.26 9.60 -18.91
N GLU A 72 9.40 9.54 -17.91
CA GLU A 72 8.93 10.69 -17.14
C GLU A 72 10.10 11.41 -16.46
N THR A 73 10.99 10.70 -15.75
CA THR A 73 12.17 11.32 -15.12
C THR A 73 13.08 12.01 -16.14
N ARG A 74 13.27 11.43 -17.33
CA ARG A 74 14.08 12.09 -18.39
C ARG A 74 13.39 13.34 -18.93
N GLU A 75 12.07 13.30 -19.12
CA GLU A 75 11.31 14.47 -19.56
C GLU A 75 11.31 15.56 -18.50
N GLU A 76 11.21 15.22 -17.21
CA GLU A 76 11.35 16.15 -16.09
C GLU A 76 12.74 16.78 -16.06
N GLN A 77 13.80 15.98 -16.17
CA GLN A 77 15.18 16.48 -16.23
C GLN A 77 15.42 17.40 -17.43
N GLN A 78 14.84 17.08 -18.59
CA GLN A 78 14.93 17.93 -19.77
C GLN A 78 14.19 19.27 -19.54
N ARG A 79 13.00 19.23 -18.95
CA ARG A 79 12.24 20.44 -18.63
C ARG A 79 12.94 21.33 -17.61
N THR A 80 13.45 20.76 -16.52
CA THR A 80 14.19 21.54 -15.51
C THR A 80 15.45 22.15 -16.10
N PHE A 81 16.17 21.41 -16.97
CA PHE A 81 17.32 21.94 -17.69
C PHE A 81 16.94 23.07 -18.66
N GLU A 82 15.85 22.93 -19.42
CA GLU A 82 15.34 23.99 -20.29
C GLU A 82 14.91 25.24 -19.50
N GLU A 83 14.26 25.05 -18.35
CA GLU A 83 13.90 26.14 -17.44
C GLU A 83 15.13 26.85 -16.87
N GLN A 84 16.15 26.10 -16.44
CA GLN A 84 17.41 26.66 -15.97
C GLN A 84 18.13 27.43 -17.08
N LEU A 85 18.19 26.89 -18.31
CA LEU A 85 18.77 27.60 -19.45
C LEU A 85 17.98 28.87 -19.79
N LYS A 86 16.65 28.84 -19.66
CA LYS A 86 15.81 30.03 -19.85
C LYS A 86 16.06 31.09 -18.79
N GLN A 87 16.16 30.69 -17.52
CA GLN A 87 16.51 31.58 -16.41
C GLN A 87 17.90 32.20 -16.58
N LEU A 88 18.89 31.42 -17.01
CA LEU A 88 20.23 31.93 -17.30
C LEU A 88 20.25 32.91 -18.47
N LYS A 89 19.49 32.63 -19.55
CA LYS A 89 19.33 33.56 -20.67
C LYS A 89 18.64 34.85 -20.23
N GLU A 90 17.57 34.75 -19.47
CA GLU A 90 16.86 35.92 -18.92
C GLU A 90 17.77 36.74 -18.00
N ALA A 91 18.49 36.10 -17.08
CA ALA A 91 19.46 36.79 -16.22
C ALA A 91 20.58 37.48 -17.04
N LYS A 92 21.06 36.85 -18.11
CA LYS A 92 22.06 37.43 -19.02
C LYS A 92 21.50 38.60 -19.84
N ASP A 93 20.26 38.49 -20.33
CA ASP A 93 19.59 39.58 -21.04
C ASP A 93 19.30 40.77 -20.11
N LEU A 94 18.95 40.51 -18.84
CA LEU A 94 18.82 41.54 -17.80
C LEU A 94 20.17 42.18 -17.43
N SER A 95 21.26 41.42 -17.40
CA SER A 95 22.60 42.00 -17.17
C SER A 95 23.07 42.83 -18.37
N ILE A 96 22.73 42.43 -19.60
CA ILE A 96 23.04 43.20 -20.81
C ILE A 96 22.19 44.49 -20.90
N GLY A 97 20.99 44.51 -20.32
CA GLY A 97 20.14 45.71 -20.25
C GLY A 97 20.58 46.77 -19.23
N PHE A 98 21.60 46.50 -18.40
CA PHE A 98 22.13 47.45 -17.40
C PHE A 98 23.54 47.98 -17.73
N GLU A 99 24.18 47.47 -18.79
CA GLU A 99 25.51 47.88 -19.24
C GLU A 99 25.47 48.28 -20.72
N ASP A 100 24.72 49.34 -21.06
CA ASP A 100 24.96 50.09 -22.28
C ASP A 100 25.72 51.37 -21.92
N GLU A 101 26.99 51.19 -21.50
CA GLU A 101 28.09 52.18 -21.50
C GLU A 101 29.39 51.51 -21.01
N LYS A 102 29.88 50.48 -21.72
CA LYS A 102 31.33 50.36 -21.95
C LYS A 102 31.68 49.39 -23.08
N ASP A 103 32.20 50.01 -24.12
CA ASP A 103 33.02 49.48 -25.21
C ASP A 103 33.99 48.36 -24.80
N GLY A 104 34.12 47.38 -25.70
CA GLY A 104 35.45 46.97 -26.12
C GLY A 104 35.88 45.53 -25.85
N SER A 105 36.19 44.87 -26.96
CA SER A 105 37.30 43.91 -27.10
C SER A 105 37.00 42.44 -26.86
N GLY A 106 37.21 41.67 -27.92
CA GLY A 106 37.05 40.24 -27.93
C GLY A 106 38.20 39.50 -27.24
N ALA A 107 37.93 38.23 -27.00
CA ALA A 107 38.92 37.18 -26.90
C ALA A 107 38.21 35.88 -27.27
N SER A 108 38.45 35.43 -28.49
CA SER A 108 38.32 34.04 -28.88
C SER A 108 39.38 33.25 -28.12
N GLU A 109 38.98 32.44 -27.14
CA GLU A 109 39.88 31.52 -26.47
C GLU A 109 39.35 30.10 -26.58
N GLU A 110 40.27 29.25 -27.04
CA GLU A 110 40.13 27.86 -27.40
C GLU A 110 39.61 27.05 -26.22
N VAL A 111 38.56 26.26 -26.48
CA VAL A 111 38.06 25.28 -25.52
C VAL A 111 39.02 24.10 -25.55
N GLU A 112 40.05 24.14 -24.70
CA GLU A 112 40.84 22.96 -24.37
C GLU A 112 39.92 21.91 -23.73
N ASN A 113 40.00 20.72 -24.29
CA ASN A 113 39.19 19.57 -23.97
C ASN A 113 39.76 18.92 -22.71
N ASP A 114 39.39 19.44 -21.54
CA ASP A 114 39.77 18.86 -20.24
C ASP A 114 39.04 17.52 -20.06
N GLU A 115 39.80 16.45 -20.33
CA GLU A 115 39.44 15.07 -20.14
C GLU A 115 39.23 14.79 -18.64
N TRP A 116 37.98 14.57 -18.27
CA TRP A 116 37.50 14.34 -16.90
C TRP A 116 38.34 13.27 -16.16
N THR A 117 39.16 13.70 -15.21
CA THR A 117 39.88 12.84 -14.26
C THR A 117 38.97 12.58 -13.06
N GLY A 118 38.56 11.31 -12.88
CA GLY A 118 37.59 10.91 -11.87
C GLY A 118 38.00 11.29 -10.45
N PHE A 119 36.98 11.58 -9.62
CA PHE A 119 37.14 12.02 -8.23
C PHE A 119 38.14 11.15 -7.46
N ASP A 120 39.22 11.79 -7.05
CA ASP A 120 40.21 11.27 -6.11
C ASP A 120 39.59 11.28 -4.71
N ASP A 121 39.55 10.10 -4.09
CA ASP A 121 38.82 9.84 -2.85
C ASP A 121 39.74 10.07 -1.64
N GLU A 122 40.07 11.33 -1.36
CA GLU A 122 40.78 11.72 -0.15
C GLU A 122 40.13 12.92 0.56
N LYS A 123 39.20 12.57 1.47
CA LYS A 123 38.79 13.25 2.70
C LYS A 123 39.09 14.75 2.86
N SER A 124 38.02 15.55 2.85
CA SER A 124 37.90 16.73 3.70
C SER A 124 36.60 16.67 4.49
N ASN A 125 36.73 16.99 5.78
CA ASN A 125 35.76 16.82 6.85
C ASN A 125 35.25 18.21 7.29
N GLU A 126 34.06 18.25 7.91
CA GLU A 126 33.38 19.40 8.55
C GLU A 126 32.65 20.37 7.59
N SER A 127 31.42 20.83 7.82
CA SER A 127 30.35 20.58 8.80
C SER A 127 29.16 21.43 8.33
N GLU A 128 27.92 20.94 8.33
CA GLU A 128 26.74 21.73 8.74
C GLU A 128 25.47 20.86 8.85
N THR A 129 24.70 21.17 9.87
CA THR A 129 23.74 20.33 10.55
C THR A 129 22.35 20.53 9.94
N SER A 130 21.73 19.48 9.41
CA SER A 130 20.29 19.44 9.12
C SER A 130 19.60 18.42 10.02
N GLU A 131 18.58 18.91 10.70
CA GLU A 131 17.90 18.38 11.86
C GLU A 131 16.99 17.16 11.55
N ASP A 132 17.57 16.00 11.20
CA ASP A 132 16.81 14.74 11.08
C ASP A 132 17.56 13.49 11.61
N ASP A 133 18.62 13.67 12.41
CA ASP A 133 19.27 12.56 13.12
C ASP A 133 18.52 12.21 14.41
N THR A 134 17.30 11.68 14.27
CA THR A 134 16.82 10.78 15.33
C THR A 134 17.65 9.51 15.25
N PRO A 135 18.36 9.10 16.32
CA PRO A 135 19.15 7.88 16.27
C PRO A 135 18.20 6.72 15.96
N VAL A 136 18.44 6.04 14.83
CA VAL A 136 17.71 4.85 14.42
C VAL A 136 17.78 3.87 15.57
N LYS A 137 16.65 3.72 16.29
CA LYS A 137 16.53 2.76 17.39
C LYS A 137 16.85 1.40 16.80
N GLY A 138 18.00 0.84 17.18
CA GLY A 138 18.40 -0.49 16.75
C GLY A 138 17.31 -1.52 17.01
N ILE A 139 17.37 -2.63 16.29
CA ILE A 139 16.51 -3.81 16.43
C ILE A 139 16.33 -4.12 17.93
N LEU A 140 15.16 -3.82 18.48
CA LEU A 140 14.89 -3.96 19.91
C LEU A 140 14.81 -5.46 20.22
N GLN A 141 15.88 -6.03 20.80
CA GLN A 141 15.94 -7.44 21.16
C GLN A 141 14.76 -7.79 22.07
N LYS A 142 13.82 -8.60 21.57
CA LYS A 142 12.61 -8.97 22.31
C LYS A 142 12.90 -10.22 23.12
N LYS A 143 12.87 -10.11 24.45
CA LYS A 143 12.93 -11.26 25.36
C LYS A 143 11.58 -11.98 25.31
N GLN A 144 11.59 -13.21 24.78
CA GLN A 144 10.42 -14.10 24.83
C GLN A 144 10.64 -15.12 25.94
N VAL A 145 9.66 -15.23 26.83
CA VAL A 145 9.64 -16.21 27.91
C VAL A 145 8.79 -17.37 27.43
N TYR A 146 9.38 -18.54 27.29
CA TYR A 146 8.67 -19.76 26.95
C TYR A 146 8.39 -20.53 28.23
N LYS A 147 7.11 -20.81 28.47
CA LYS A 147 6.64 -21.69 29.53
C LYS A 147 6.37 -23.04 28.90
N ILE A 148 6.82 -24.10 29.55
CA ILE A 148 6.55 -25.47 29.10
C ILE A 148 5.11 -25.78 29.55
N ASP A 149 4.19 -25.91 28.59
CA ASP A 149 2.78 -26.18 28.89
C ASP A 149 2.57 -27.65 29.34
N ASP A 150 3.36 -28.58 28.80
CA ASP A 150 3.27 -30.03 29.10
C ASP A 150 4.64 -30.61 29.50
N PRO A 151 4.88 -30.97 30.78
CA PRO A 151 6.18 -31.44 31.26
C PRO A 151 6.57 -32.84 30.75
N GLU A 152 5.60 -33.64 30.29
CA GLU A 152 5.87 -34.98 29.71
C GLU A 152 6.48 -34.90 28.29
N SER A 153 6.36 -33.75 27.61
CA SER A 153 6.87 -33.58 26.24
C SER A 153 8.41 -33.49 26.17
N LEU A 154 9.11 -33.32 27.30
CA LEU A 154 10.56 -33.06 27.34
C LEU A 154 11.45 -34.28 27.67
N GLY A 155 10.87 -35.47 27.89
CA GLY A 155 11.66 -36.67 28.19
C GLY A 155 12.51 -36.54 29.46
N ASP A 156 13.73 -37.07 29.46
CA ASP A 156 14.66 -37.11 30.62
C ASP A 156 15.54 -35.83 30.74
N ALA A 157 15.21 -34.77 30.00
CA ALA A 157 15.98 -33.54 30.01
C ALA A 157 15.55 -32.66 31.20
N VAL A 158 16.47 -32.42 32.15
CA VAL A 158 16.27 -31.48 33.25
C VAL A 158 16.38 -30.06 32.70
N VAL A 159 15.24 -29.41 32.43
CA VAL A 159 15.15 -28.02 31.99
C VAL A 159 14.29 -27.25 32.98
N ASP A 160 14.72 -26.04 33.37
CA ASP A 160 13.99 -25.17 34.28
C ASP A 160 12.62 -24.74 33.69
N ASP A 161 11.62 -24.50 34.56
CA ASP A 161 10.21 -24.22 34.19
C ASP A 161 10.03 -23.03 33.21
N GLU A 162 10.98 -22.10 33.17
CA GLU A 162 10.96 -20.93 32.31
C GLU A 162 12.29 -20.77 31.58
N THR A 163 12.27 -20.89 30.26
CA THR A 163 13.44 -20.64 29.41
C THR A 163 13.30 -19.28 28.72
N THR A 164 14.36 -18.48 28.75
CA THR A 164 14.38 -17.17 28.09
C THR A 164 15.35 -17.20 26.92
N VAL A 165 14.84 -16.84 25.74
CA VAL A 165 15.65 -16.73 24.52
C VAL A 165 15.55 -15.32 23.99
N THR A 166 16.71 -14.70 23.74
CA THR A 166 16.83 -13.43 23.03
C THR A 166 16.80 -13.72 21.54
N VAL A 167 15.64 -13.50 20.91
CA VAL A 167 15.45 -13.73 19.48
C VAL A 167 15.67 -12.43 18.71
N GLU A 168 16.62 -12.43 17.79
CA GLU A 168 16.81 -11.36 16.82
C GLU A 168 15.90 -11.61 15.62
N THR A 169 14.99 -10.68 15.34
CA THR A 169 14.10 -10.78 14.17
C THR A 169 14.90 -10.45 12.91
N LEU A 170 15.07 -11.43 12.02
CA LEU A 170 15.77 -11.28 10.73
C LEU A 170 15.06 -10.34 9.73
N GLU A 171 13.84 -9.90 10.05
CA GLU A 171 13.07 -8.98 9.20
C GLU A 171 13.69 -7.58 9.24
N ASN A 172 14.15 -7.09 8.09
CA ASN A 172 14.68 -5.73 7.96
C ASN A 172 13.56 -4.71 8.28
N PRO A 173 13.75 -3.79 9.25
CA PRO A 173 12.74 -2.78 9.58
C PRO A 173 12.34 -1.92 8.38
N HIS A 174 13.24 -1.74 7.40
CA HIS A 174 12.93 -1.06 6.14
C HIS A 174 11.96 -1.84 5.25
N ALA A 175 11.96 -3.17 5.30
CA ALA A 175 11.01 -3.99 4.54
C ALA A 175 9.58 -3.81 5.05
N LEU A 176 9.38 -3.65 6.37
CA LEU A 176 8.06 -3.38 6.94
C LEU A 176 7.52 -2.01 6.52
N SER A 177 8.37 -0.98 6.52
CA SER A 177 8.02 0.35 5.98
C SER A 177 7.65 0.28 4.50
N LEU A 178 8.42 -0.49 3.69
CA LEU A 178 8.13 -0.70 2.28
C LEU A 178 6.79 -1.43 2.07
N THR A 179 6.42 -2.38 2.93
CA THR A 179 5.12 -3.06 2.83
C THR A 179 3.95 -2.13 3.15
N GLN A 180 4.12 -1.20 4.10
CA GLN A 180 3.10 -0.19 4.41
C GLN A 180 2.96 0.84 3.28
N THR A 181 4.07 1.32 2.72
CA THR A 181 4.03 2.27 1.59
C THR A 181 3.47 1.62 0.33
N THR A 182 3.78 0.36 0.06
CA THR A 182 3.17 -0.39 -1.04
C THR A 182 1.68 -0.63 -0.83
N LEU A 183 1.23 -0.94 0.39
CA LEU A 183 -0.20 -1.04 0.72
C LEU A 183 -0.93 0.30 0.55
N GLU A 184 -0.34 1.41 1.02
CA GLU A 184 -0.89 2.74 0.80
C GLU A 184 -0.92 3.12 -0.68
N ALA A 185 0.13 2.82 -1.44
CA ALA A 185 0.18 3.08 -2.88
C ALA A 185 -0.87 2.27 -3.64
N VAL A 186 -1.04 0.99 -3.31
CA VAL A 186 -2.10 0.13 -3.88
C VAL A 186 -3.48 0.64 -3.48
N ALA A 187 -3.67 1.09 -2.24
CA ALA A 187 -4.93 1.66 -1.79
C ALA A 187 -5.24 2.97 -2.54
N ARG A 188 -4.26 3.88 -2.69
CA ARG A 188 -4.40 5.12 -3.47
C ARG A 188 -4.70 4.86 -4.93
N ALA A 189 -4.05 3.87 -5.54
CA ALA A 189 -4.32 3.43 -6.91
C ALA A 189 -5.75 2.90 -7.09
N ASN A 190 -6.30 2.27 -6.06
CA ASN A 190 -7.71 1.86 -6.02
C ASN A 190 -8.66 2.94 -5.46
N ASN A 191 -8.17 4.18 -5.31
CA ASN A 191 -8.90 5.32 -4.74
C ASN A 191 -9.49 5.07 -3.34
N VAL A 192 -8.83 4.25 -2.53
CA VAL A 192 -9.19 3.92 -1.15
C VAL A 192 -8.35 4.74 -0.17
N ASN A 193 -9.02 5.46 0.74
CA ASN A 193 -8.36 6.24 1.78
C ASN A 193 -8.20 5.41 3.06
N LEU A 194 -6.97 4.97 3.36
CA LEU A 194 -6.68 4.15 4.54
C LEU A 194 -6.87 4.90 5.87
N ASN A 195 -6.67 6.22 5.90
CA ASN A 195 -6.87 7.05 7.09
C ASN A 195 -8.31 7.02 7.64
N LYS A 196 -9.29 6.67 6.80
CA LYS A 196 -10.71 6.58 7.20
C LYS A 196 -11.17 5.13 7.41
N SER A 197 -10.26 4.16 7.29
CA SER A 197 -10.59 2.73 7.32
C SER A 197 -11.25 2.32 8.63
N GLU A 198 -10.71 2.79 9.76
CA GLU A 198 -11.24 2.53 11.09
C GLU A 198 -12.64 3.12 11.28
N GLU A 199 -12.83 4.39 10.88
CA GLU A 199 -14.14 5.05 10.96
C GLU A 199 -15.21 4.32 10.11
N ILE A 200 -14.82 3.85 8.91
CA ILE A 200 -15.70 3.07 8.04
C ILE A 200 -16.03 1.71 8.67
N LEU A 201 -15.04 1.05 9.28
CA LEU A 201 -15.22 -0.22 9.99
C LEU A 201 -16.21 -0.06 11.16
N GLU A 202 -16.05 0.97 11.98
CA GLU A 202 -16.96 1.28 13.09
C GLU A 202 -18.39 1.57 12.59
N LYS A 203 -18.54 2.36 11.52
CA LYS A 203 -19.84 2.63 10.87
C LYS A 203 -20.48 1.34 10.34
N SER A 204 -19.69 0.44 9.77
CA SER A 204 -20.17 -0.86 9.27
C SER A 204 -20.64 -1.75 10.42
N ILE A 205 -19.83 -1.90 11.47
CA ILE A 205 -20.16 -2.69 12.66
C ILE A 205 -21.43 -2.14 13.34
N THR A 206 -21.55 -0.82 13.49
CA THR A 206 -22.75 -0.21 14.08
C THR A 206 -24.00 -0.43 13.21
N ARG A 207 -23.87 -0.35 11.88
CA ARG A 207 -24.97 -0.67 10.94
C ARG A 207 -25.38 -2.13 11.02
N ALA A 208 -24.42 -3.05 11.00
CA ALA A 208 -24.65 -4.49 11.12
C ALA A 208 -25.35 -4.82 12.45
N ASN A 209 -24.89 -4.24 13.57
CA ASN A 209 -25.53 -4.41 14.87
C ASN A 209 -26.97 -3.88 14.89
N LYS A 210 -27.26 -2.74 14.25
CA LYS A 210 -28.63 -2.23 14.11
C LYS A 210 -29.49 -3.18 13.28
N TYR A 211 -28.98 -3.68 12.16
CA TYR A 211 -29.67 -4.64 11.32
C TYR A 211 -29.96 -5.95 12.04
N ALA A 212 -29.00 -6.47 12.81
CA ALA A 212 -29.19 -7.68 13.61
C ALA A 212 -30.32 -7.52 14.65
N VAL A 213 -30.48 -6.30 15.21
CA VAL A 213 -31.62 -5.98 16.08
C VAL A 213 -32.94 -5.91 15.31
N VAL A 214 -32.95 -5.31 14.12
CA VAL A 214 -34.15 -5.23 13.26
C VAL A 214 -34.60 -6.62 12.79
N CYS A 215 -33.66 -7.49 12.41
CA CYS A 215 -33.93 -8.86 12.01
C CYS A 215 -34.27 -9.80 13.19
N GLY A 216 -34.27 -9.30 14.43
CA GLY A 216 -34.60 -10.10 15.63
C GLY A 216 -33.53 -11.10 16.06
N VAL A 217 -32.36 -11.12 15.39
CA VAL A 217 -31.23 -12.01 15.72
C VAL A 217 -30.52 -11.55 17.00
N ALA A 218 -30.48 -10.24 17.25
CA ALA A 218 -29.84 -9.65 18.43
C ALA A 218 -30.81 -8.81 19.25
N LYS A 219 -30.67 -8.82 20.57
CA LYS A 219 -31.45 -7.95 21.47
C LYS A 219 -30.82 -6.55 21.54
N PRO A 220 -31.62 -5.47 21.57
CA PRO A 220 -31.08 -4.12 21.71
C PRO A 220 -30.30 -4.00 23.02
N LYS A 221 -29.14 -3.32 22.98
CA LYS A 221 -28.33 -3.06 24.18
C LYS A 221 -29.18 -2.32 25.22
N ALA A 222 -29.35 -2.91 26.40
CA ALA A 222 -30.11 -2.31 27.48
C ALA A 222 -29.42 -1.01 27.94
N LYS A 223 -30.16 0.11 27.96
CA LYS A 223 -29.64 1.37 28.48
C LYS A 223 -29.26 1.18 29.95
N LYS A 224 -27.99 1.43 30.28
CA LYS A 224 -27.55 1.48 31.68
C LYS A 224 -28.40 2.54 32.38
N LYS A 225 -29.06 2.15 33.47
CA LYS A 225 -29.84 3.10 34.28
C LYS A 225 -28.86 4.16 34.78
N LYS A 226 -29.11 5.43 34.45
CA LYS A 226 -28.33 6.53 35.03
C LYS A 226 -28.44 6.39 36.55
N PHE A 227 -27.30 6.41 37.24
CA PHE A 227 -27.30 6.44 38.70
C PHE A 227 -28.01 7.71 39.12
N ARG A 228 -29.27 7.56 39.55
CA ARG A 228 -29.99 8.60 40.28
C ARG A 228 -30.09 8.12 41.71
N TYR A 229 -29.95 9.03 42.65
CA TYR A 229 -30.30 8.72 44.02
C TYR A 229 -31.79 8.35 44.06
N LEU A 230 -32.07 7.13 44.52
CA LEU A 230 -33.44 6.72 44.83
C LEU A 230 -34.02 7.74 45.81
N THR A 231 -35.24 8.19 45.55
CA THR A 231 -35.95 9.05 46.50
C THR A 231 -36.13 8.32 47.83
N LYS A 232 -36.40 9.04 48.92
CA LYS A 232 -36.56 8.44 50.25
C LYS A 232 -37.65 7.35 50.26
N SER A 233 -38.74 7.55 49.51
CA SER A 233 -39.81 6.57 49.35
C SER A 233 -39.38 5.34 48.54
N GLU A 234 -38.66 5.53 47.43
CA GLU A 234 -38.11 4.42 46.62
C GLU A 234 -37.10 3.57 47.41
N ARG A 235 -36.24 4.23 48.21
CA ARG A 235 -35.26 3.55 49.08
C ARG A 235 -35.95 2.73 50.16
N HIS A 236 -36.99 3.29 50.77
CA HIS A 236 -37.80 2.57 51.76
C HIS A 236 -38.48 1.35 51.13
N ALA A 237 -39.10 1.50 49.96
CA ALA A 237 -39.73 0.39 49.24
C ALA A 237 -38.74 -0.73 48.87
N ASN A 238 -37.52 -0.38 48.43
CA ASN A 238 -36.47 -1.36 48.15
C ASN A 238 -35.99 -2.09 49.41
N ASN A 239 -35.83 -1.37 50.52
CA ASN A 239 -35.48 -1.99 51.81
C ASN A 239 -36.57 -2.95 52.29
N VAL A 240 -37.84 -2.60 52.12
CA VAL A 240 -38.97 -3.49 52.43
C VAL A 240 -38.93 -4.72 51.53
N LYS A 241 -38.74 -4.57 50.21
CA LYS A 241 -38.62 -5.69 49.28
C LYS A 241 -37.46 -6.63 49.62
N ALA A 242 -36.30 -6.08 49.98
CA ALA A 242 -35.13 -6.87 50.38
C ALA A 242 -35.35 -7.61 51.71
N LYS A 243 -36.01 -6.98 52.69
CA LYS A 243 -36.42 -7.66 53.92
C LYS A 243 -37.40 -8.80 53.62
N MET A 244 -38.40 -8.55 52.78
CA MET A 244 -39.40 -9.55 52.38
C MET A 244 -38.78 -10.71 51.60
N SER A 245 -37.83 -10.46 50.69
CA SER A 245 -37.13 -11.54 49.99
C SER A 245 -36.27 -12.38 50.94
N LYS A 246 -35.59 -11.74 51.91
CA LYS A 246 -34.81 -12.42 52.96
C LYS A 246 -35.70 -13.24 53.91
N LEU A 247 -36.89 -12.75 54.24
CA LEU A 247 -37.90 -13.51 54.98
C LEU A 247 -38.41 -14.71 54.18
N LYS A 248 -38.68 -14.52 52.88
CA LYS A 248 -39.12 -15.61 51.98
C LYS A 248 -38.03 -16.65 51.69
N SER A 249 -36.75 -16.27 51.70
CA SER A 249 -35.67 -17.25 51.59
C SER A 249 -35.53 -18.05 52.88
N ARG A 250 -35.57 -17.39 54.05
CA ARG A 250 -35.51 -18.05 55.36
C ARG A 250 -36.69 -18.97 55.68
N LYS A 251 -37.82 -18.81 55.00
CA LYS A 251 -39.00 -19.69 55.14
C LYS A 251 -38.98 -20.88 54.17
N ARG A 252 -38.01 -20.91 53.24
CA ARG A 252 -37.83 -22.01 52.28
C ARG A 252 -36.72 -22.98 52.68
N ASP A 253 -35.94 -22.62 53.71
CA ASP A 253 -35.11 -23.54 54.50
C ASP A 253 -35.94 -24.05 55.68
#